data_AF-A0A7Y3ECU9-F1
#
_entry.id   AF-A0A7Y3ECU9-F1
#
_cell.length_a   1.000
_cell.length_b   1.000
_cell.length_c   1.000
_cell.angle_alpha   90.00
_cell.angle_beta   90.00
_cell.angle_gamma   90.00
#
_symmetry.space_group_name_H-M   'P 1'
#
loop_
_entity.id
_entity.type
_entity.pdbx_description
1 polymer ?
#
loop_
_entity_poly.entity_id
_entity_poly.type
_entity_poly.pdbx_seq_one_letter_code
_entity_poly.pdbx_strand_id
1 'polypeptide(L)'
;MYDPAMCCSTGVCGSEVDPALVRFAADLDWVEKRGVRVRRYNLAQEPGAFVREPLVRHALQEQGEDALPLIVQGGRVLSHGRYPSREELGTWTRPDR
;
A
#
# COMPACT_ATOMS: atom_id res chain seq x y z
N MET A 1 4.35 -1.13 -1.35
CA MET A 1 3.23 -0.54 -0.61
C MET A 1 3.53 -0.59 0.86
N TYR A 2 3.27 0.51 1.54
CA TYR A 2 3.54 0.74 2.94
C TYR A 2 2.19 1.02 3.60
N ASP A 3 1.68 0.04 4.32
CA ASP A 3 0.37 0.10 4.97
C ASP A 3 0.47 0.73 6.37
N PRO A 4 -0.63 1.31 6.89
CA PRO A 4 -0.71 1.73 8.30
C PRO A 4 -0.38 0.59 9.27
N ALA A 5 -0.21 0.94 10.54
CA ALA A 5 -0.14 -0.07 11.60
C ALA A 5 -1.45 -0.87 11.63
N MET A 6 -1.37 -2.16 11.28
CA MET A 6 -2.53 -3.08 11.25
C MET A 6 -2.24 -4.33 12.08
N CYS A 7 -3.30 -5.00 12.55
CA CYS A 7 -3.19 -6.28 13.27
C CYS A 7 -2.62 -7.42 12.39
N CYS A 8 -2.77 -7.34 11.07
CA CYS A 8 -2.24 -8.28 10.07
C CYS A 8 -1.90 -7.56 8.76
N SER A 9 -1.21 -8.22 7.84
CA SER A 9 -0.68 -7.64 6.59
C SER A 9 -1.73 -7.09 5.62
N THR A 10 -2.97 -7.57 5.69
CA THR A 10 -4.08 -7.08 4.84
C THR A 10 -5.06 -6.19 5.58
N GLY A 11 -5.00 -6.16 6.92
CA GLY A 11 -5.97 -5.50 7.79
C GLY A 11 -7.38 -6.12 7.76
N VAL A 12 -7.52 -7.34 7.20
CA VAL A 12 -8.81 -8.05 7.08
C VAL A 12 -9.05 -9.01 8.26
N CYS A 13 -8.27 -8.89 9.33
CA CYS A 13 -8.39 -9.70 10.54
C CYS A 13 -9.13 -8.91 11.63
N GLY A 14 -10.20 -9.48 12.19
CA GLY A 14 -10.96 -8.87 13.29
C GLY A 14 -12.46 -8.93 13.07
N SER A 15 -13.22 -8.49 14.08
CA SER A 15 -14.69 -8.45 14.05
C SER A 15 -15.24 -7.24 13.29
N GLU A 16 -14.45 -6.16 13.15
CA GLU A 16 -14.82 -4.93 12.45
C GLU A 16 -13.85 -4.70 11.28
N VAL A 17 -14.04 -5.47 10.21
CA VAL A 17 -13.23 -5.35 9.00
C VAL A 17 -13.70 -4.14 8.19
N ASP A 18 -12.79 -3.23 7.87
CA ASP A 18 -13.06 -2.11 6.97
C ASP A 18 -13.34 -2.64 5.53
N PRO A 19 -14.53 -2.37 4.95
CA PRO A 19 -14.86 -2.79 3.59
C PRO A 19 -13.87 -2.28 2.52
N ALA A 20 -13.22 -1.14 2.75
CA ALA A 20 -12.19 -0.61 1.86
C ALA A 20 -10.99 -1.55 1.78
N LEU A 21 -10.58 -2.15 2.91
CA LEU A 21 -9.49 -3.13 2.97
C LEU A 21 -9.83 -4.43 2.25
N VAL A 22 -11.07 -4.91 2.38
CA VAL A 22 -11.56 -6.10 1.66
C VAL A 22 -11.49 -5.87 0.15
N ARG A 23 -12.06 -4.74 -0.31
CA ARG A 23 -12.07 -4.39 -1.72
C ARG A 23 -10.65 -4.23 -2.25
N PHE A 24 -9.80 -3.52 -1.51
CA PHE A 24 -8.42 -3.30 -1.90
C PHE A 24 -7.61 -4.61 -1.95
N ALA A 25 -7.81 -5.53 -1.01
CA ALA A 25 -7.18 -6.85 -1.04
C ALA A 25 -7.59 -7.64 -2.31
N ALA A 26 -8.87 -7.59 -2.69
CA ALA A 26 -9.34 -8.21 -3.94
C ALA A 26 -8.75 -7.53 -5.20
N ASP A 27 -8.57 -6.21 -5.17
CA ASP A 27 -7.96 -5.46 -6.27
C ASP A 27 -6.46 -5.75 -6.40
N LEU A 28 -5.75 -5.94 -5.28
CA LEU A 28 -4.35 -6.38 -5.28
C LEU A 28 -4.19 -7.81 -5.80
N ASP A 29 -5.03 -8.75 -5.37
CA ASP A 29 -5.03 -10.13 -5.91
C ASP A 29 -5.24 -10.14 -7.43
N TRP A 30 -6.13 -9.28 -7.93
CA TRP A 30 -6.34 -9.08 -9.37
C TRP A 30 -5.10 -8.53 -10.09
N VAL A 31 -4.35 -7.62 -9.47
CA VAL A 31 -3.06 -7.11 -9.98
C VAL A 31 -2.01 -8.24 -10.01
N GLU A 32 -1.87 -9.01 -8.93
CA GLU A 32 -0.89 -10.08 -8.81
C GLU A 32 -1.13 -11.21 -9.82
N LYS A 33 -2.40 -11.58 -10.04
CA LYS A 33 -2.81 -12.56 -11.07
C LYS A 33 -2.44 -12.15 -12.50
N ARG A 34 -2.10 -10.88 -12.74
CA ARG A 34 -1.61 -10.37 -14.02
C ARG A 34 -0.09 -10.35 -14.14
N GLY A 35 0.61 -10.96 -13.18
CA GLY A 35 2.07 -11.07 -13.16
C GLY A 35 2.79 -9.89 -12.54
N VAL A 36 2.06 -8.95 -11.92
CA VAL A 36 2.65 -7.79 -11.27
C VAL A 36 3.02 -8.15 -9.84
N ARG A 37 4.30 -7.98 -9.49
CA ARG A 37 4.76 -8.21 -8.13
C ARG A 37 4.44 -7.03 -7.22
N VAL A 38 3.57 -7.25 -6.24
CA VAL A 38 3.30 -6.28 -5.18
C VAL A 38 4.06 -6.70 -3.91
N ARG A 39 4.71 -5.76 -3.25
CA ARG A 39 5.29 -5.95 -1.90
C ARG A 39 4.55 -5.04 -0.94
N ARG A 40 4.03 -5.60 0.14
CA ARG A 40 3.38 -4.87 1.23
C ARG A 40 4.24 -4.93 2.47
N TYR A 41 4.29 -3.82 3.19
CA TYR A 41 4.94 -3.71 4.50
C TYR A 41 3.92 -3.09 5.46
N ASN A 42 3.71 -3.73 6.61
CA ASN A 42 2.85 -3.22 7.67
C ASN A 42 3.72 -2.50 8.70
N LEU A 43 3.39 -1.24 9.05
CA LEU A 43 4.19 -0.45 9.99
C LEU A 43 4.36 -1.13 11.36
N ALA A 44 3.34 -1.85 11.83
CA ALA A 44 3.38 -2.56 13.12
C ALA A 44 4.33 -3.77 13.10
N GLN A 45 4.56 -4.38 11.93
CA GLN A 45 5.31 -5.63 11.78
C GLN A 45 6.72 -5.41 11.22
N GLU A 46 6.88 -4.42 10.35
CA GLU A 46 8.11 -4.18 9.59
C GLU A 46 8.54 -2.69 9.61
N PRO A 47 8.64 -2.03 10.79
CA PRO A 47 8.95 -0.59 10.86
C PRO A 47 10.29 -0.24 10.18
N GLY A 48 11.25 -1.16 10.17
CA GLY A 48 12.53 -0.96 9.48
C GLY A 48 12.40 -0.75 7.96
N ALA A 49 11.35 -1.26 7.31
CA ALA A 49 11.09 -1.01 5.89
C ALA A 49 10.76 0.47 5.63
N PHE A 50 10.02 1.11 6.55
CA PHE A 50 9.60 2.51 6.44
C PHE A 50 10.76 3.48 6.65
N VAL A 51 11.73 3.11 7.50
CA VAL A 51 12.95 3.91 7.74
C VAL A 51 13.91 3.84 6.55
N ARG A 52 13.97 2.69 5.87
CA ARG A 52 14.91 2.43 4.77
C ARG A 52 14.50 3.03 3.43
N GLU A 53 13.21 3.30 3.22
CA GLU A 53 12.70 3.91 1.99
C GLU A 53 12.60 5.44 2.17
N PRO A 54 13.48 6.24 1.52
CA PRO A 54 13.52 7.69 1.74
C PRO A 54 12.19 8.40 1.47
N LEU A 55 11.44 7.98 0.45
CA LEU A 55 10.16 8.60 0.11
C LEU A 55 9.11 8.37 1.20
N VAL A 56 9.08 7.17 1.77
CA VAL A 56 8.17 6.82 2.86
C VAL A 56 8.56 7.56 4.12
N ARG A 57 9.86 7.55 4.46
CA ARG A 57 10.37 8.28 5.62
C ARG A 57 10.04 9.76 5.57
N HIS A 58 10.23 10.40 4.41
CA HIS A 58 9.90 11.81 4.22
C HIS A 58 8.40 12.07 4.41
N ALA A 59 7.54 11.26 3.78
CA ALA A 59 6.10 11.41 3.92
C ALA A 59 5.64 11.26 5.38
N LEU A 60 6.19 10.29 6.13
CA LEU A 60 5.91 10.13 7.55
C LEU A 60 6.41 11.30 8.41
N GLN A 61 7.53 11.93 8.05
CA GLN A 61 8.05 13.10 8.75
C GLN A 61 7.16 14.33 8.56
N GLU A 62 6.57 14.50 7.38
CA GLU A 62 5.74 15.66 7.06
C GLU A 62 4.28 15.50 7.50
N GLN A 63 3.72 14.29 7.33
CA GLN A 63 2.28 14.04 7.46
C GLN A 63 1.95 13.02 8.55
N GLY A 64 2.95 12.45 9.24
CA GLY A 64 2.72 11.37 10.20
C GLY A 64 2.13 10.13 9.52
N GLU A 65 1.35 9.36 10.29
CA GLU A 65 0.68 8.15 9.78
C GLU A 65 -0.43 8.44 8.76
N ASP A 66 -0.92 9.68 8.67
CA ASP A 66 -1.94 10.09 7.68
C ASP A 66 -1.43 10.01 6.23
N ALA A 67 -0.11 9.93 6.03
CA ALA A 67 0.48 9.61 4.72
C ALA A 67 0.24 8.15 4.29
N LEU A 68 -0.18 7.26 5.20
CA LEU A 68 -0.39 5.84 4.92
C LEU A 68 -1.85 5.54 4.55
N PRO A 69 -2.12 4.56 3.67
CA PRO A 69 -1.14 3.75 2.96
C PRO A 69 -0.40 4.54 1.87
N LEU A 70 0.88 4.22 1.68
CA LEU A 70 1.75 4.87 0.69
C LEU A 70 2.25 3.87 -0.36
N ILE A 71 2.11 4.23 -1.64
CA ILE A 71 2.48 3.39 -2.79
C ILE A 71 3.65 4.02 -3.52
N VAL A 72 4.73 3.24 -3.61
CA VAL A 72 5.96 3.61 -4.34
C VAL A 72 6.16 2.65 -5.51
N GLN A 73 6.46 3.21 -6.68
CA GLN A 73 6.89 2.46 -7.87
C GLN A 73 7.98 3.27 -8.59
N GLY A 74 9.09 2.62 -8.96
CA GLY A 74 10.16 3.27 -9.73
C GLY A 74 10.72 4.53 -9.09
N GLY A 75 10.85 4.56 -7.76
CA GLY A 75 11.35 5.74 -7.03
C GLY A 75 10.40 6.93 -7.01
N ARG A 76 9.08 6.71 -7.18
CA ARG A 76 8.04 7.75 -7.16
C ARG A 76 6.88 7.33 -6.29
N VAL A 77 6.31 8.29 -5.56
CA VAL A 77 5.04 8.11 -4.84
C VAL A 77 3.90 8.21 -5.85
N LEU A 78 3.02 7.20 -5.87
CA LEU A 78 1.84 7.15 -6.74
C LEU A 78 0.55 7.49 -5.99
N SER A 79 0.49 7.13 -4.70
CA SER A 79 -0.64 7.43 -3.80
C SER A 79 -0.14 7.46 -2.36
N HIS A 80 -0.80 8.26 -1.53
CA HIS A 80 -0.60 8.38 -0.09
C HIS A 80 -1.97 8.65 0.57
N GLY A 81 -2.14 8.25 1.84
CA GLY A 81 -3.34 8.51 2.65
C GLY A 81 -4.63 7.83 2.18
N ARG A 82 -4.59 7.04 1.10
CA ARG A 82 -5.74 6.28 0.60
C ARG A 82 -5.35 5.01 -0.14
N TYR A 83 -6.19 4.00 -0.03
CA TYR A 83 -6.16 2.85 -0.91
C TYR A 83 -6.63 3.25 -2.32
N PRO A 84 -5.83 3.02 -3.37
CA PRO A 84 -6.21 3.37 -4.73
C PRO A 84 -7.33 2.47 -5.26
N SER A 85 -8.03 2.97 -6.25
CA SER A 85 -9.03 2.22 -7.02
C SER A 85 -8.40 1.17 -7.93
N ARG A 86 -9.20 0.17 -8.33
CA ARG A 86 -8.84 -0.80 -9.39
C ARG A 86 -8.39 -0.13 -10.69
N GLU A 87 -8.95 1.03 -11.04
CA GLU A 87 -8.60 1.76 -12.25
C GLU A 87 -7.20 2.37 -12.17
N GLU A 88 -6.87 2.99 -11.04
CA GLU A 88 -5.53 3.53 -10.77
C GLU A 88 -4.48 2.41 -10.77
N LEU A 89 -4.76 1.31 -10.05
CA LEU A 89 -3.92 0.12 -10.04
C LEU A 89 -3.72 -0.44 -11.46
N GLY A 90 -4.80 -0.53 -12.24
CA GLY A 90 -4.76 -0.97 -13.63
C GLY A 90 -3.91 -0.06 -14.51
N THR A 91 -3.88 1.25 -14.24
CA THR A 91 -3.09 2.22 -14.99
C THR A 91 -1.60 2.14 -14.67
N TRP A 92 -1.22 1.90 -13.42
CA TRP A 92 0.19 1.80 -13.01
C TRP A 92 0.87 0.50 -13.39
N THR A 93 0.08 -0.52 -13.72
CA THR A 93 0.54 -1.89 -13.92
C THR A 93 0.42 -2.37 -15.37
N ARG A 94 0.10 -1.45 -16.30
CA ARG A 94 0.14 -1.76 -17.73
C ARG A 94 1.59 -2.03 -18.16
N PRO A 95 1.84 -3.09 -18.96
CA PRO A 95 3.19 -3.46 -19.40
C PRO A 95 3.83 -2.47 -20.38
N ASP A 96 3.08 -1.51 -20.92
CA ASP A 96 3.52 -0.63 -22.02
C ASP A 96 4.10 0.73 -21.54
N ARG A 97 4.77 0.77 -20.38
CA ARG A 97 5.34 2.00 -19.82
C ARG A 97 6.81 1.90 -19.45
#